data_AF-A0A8J7D556-F1
#
_entry.id   AF-A0A8J7D556-F1
#
_cell.length_a   1.000
_cell.length_b   1.000
_cell.length_c   1.000
_cell.angle_alpha   90.00
_cell.angle_beta   90.00
_cell.angle_gamma   90.00
#
_symmetry.space_group_name_H-M   'P 1'
#
loop_
_entity.id
_entity.type
_entity.pdbx_description
1 polymer ?
#
loop_
_entity_poly.entity_id
_entity_poly.type
_entity_poly.pdbx_seq_one_letter_code
_entity_poly.pdbx_strand_id
1 'polypeptide(L)'
;KVSGAWNLHIQTQDLPLDFFVLFSSVASMLGSAGLANYAAANAFLDALAHYRRLLGLPGLSINWGPWSMVGMARDLGIKAEVKWATKGIKPMEPHQALSILENLLPQDAAQVGVTQLNWSKFLQQFSGSSYPSFVSEIAQQVQELTIAQEQQKVKLPPLLDQIKANSQEQNQSLLITYLREQIAKALGTTTSALNIIQPLNQMGLDSLMVVELKNRLRTELEINIPITKFLDGVSVVDLTKFVSEQLFEVNSISKAPLATTTASNQNNWIEGEL
;
A
#
# COMPACT_ATOMS: atom_id res chain seq x y z
N LYS A 1 -8.69 27.91 -4.98
CA LYS A 1 -9.66 27.22 -4.09
C LYS A 1 -10.00 28.07 -2.87
N VAL A 2 -9.04 28.31 -1.97
CA VAL A 2 -9.22 29.06 -0.71
C VAL A 2 -9.96 30.40 -0.89
N SER A 3 -9.37 31.37 -1.61
CA SER A 3 -9.95 32.71 -1.74
C SER A 3 -11.33 32.69 -2.41
N GLY A 4 -11.52 31.86 -3.44
CA GLY A 4 -12.81 31.75 -4.13
C GLY A 4 -13.91 31.22 -3.22
N ALA A 5 -13.62 30.18 -2.44
CA ALA A 5 -14.58 29.61 -1.49
C ALA A 5 -14.89 30.56 -0.34
N TRP A 6 -13.87 31.28 0.17
CA TRP A 6 -14.06 32.31 1.20
C TRP A 6 -14.92 33.48 0.70
N ASN A 7 -14.66 33.96 -0.52
CA ASN A 7 -15.47 35.00 -1.13
C ASN A 7 -16.91 34.55 -1.32
N LEU A 8 -17.15 33.32 -1.83
CA LEU A 8 -18.49 32.76 -1.91
C LEU A 8 -19.14 32.67 -0.53
N HIS A 9 -18.40 32.28 0.51
CA HIS A 9 -18.94 32.25 1.86
C HIS A 9 -19.44 33.63 2.29
N ILE A 10 -18.60 34.67 2.22
CA ILE A 10 -18.95 36.04 2.62
C ILE A 10 -20.17 36.54 1.84
N GLN A 11 -20.17 36.38 0.51
CA GLN A 11 -21.21 36.94 -0.36
C GLN A 11 -22.56 36.20 -0.26
N THR A 12 -22.62 35.07 0.45
CA THR A 12 -23.81 34.23 0.55
C THR A 12 -24.28 33.98 1.98
N GLN A 13 -23.73 34.69 2.98
CA GLN A 13 -24.09 34.48 4.38
C GLN A 13 -25.57 34.74 4.65
N ASP A 14 -26.13 35.79 4.02
CA ASP A 14 -27.51 36.22 4.22
C ASP A 14 -28.47 35.70 3.13
N LEU A 15 -28.00 34.82 2.24
CA LEU A 15 -28.82 34.25 1.18
C LEU A 15 -29.46 32.93 1.64
N PRO A 16 -30.76 32.70 1.33
CA PRO A 16 -31.43 31.45 1.64
C PRO A 16 -31.04 30.37 0.63
N LEU A 17 -29.79 29.88 0.73
CA LEU A 17 -29.31 28.81 -0.12
C LEU A 17 -29.92 27.47 0.30
N ASP A 18 -30.34 26.66 -0.68
CA ASP A 18 -30.65 25.24 -0.42
C ASP A 18 -29.36 24.45 -0.14
N PHE A 19 -28.29 24.75 -0.88
CA PHE A 19 -27.02 24.03 -0.79
C PHE A 19 -25.80 24.94 -0.95
N PHE A 20 -24.71 24.59 -0.27
CA PHE A 20 -23.39 25.16 -0.49
C PHE A 20 -22.38 24.00 -0.56
N VAL A 21 -22.04 23.57 -1.78
CA VAL A 21 -21.23 22.37 -2.01
C VAL A 21 -19.81 22.74 -2.43
N LEU A 22 -18.83 22.23 -1.71
CA LEU A 22 -17.41 22.42 -1.95
C LEU A 22 -16.79 21.14 -2.51
N PHE A 23 -16.25 21.22 -3.72
CA PHE A 23 -15.56 20.11 -4.36
C PHE A 23 -14.12 20.04 -3.85
N SER A 24 -13.91 19.21 -2.84
CA SER A 24 -12.64 18.91 -2.22
C SER A 24 -12.02 17.63 -2.83
N SER A 25 -10.97 17.09 -2.22
CA SER A 25 -10.28 15.88 -2.70
C SER A 25 -9.91 14.97 -1.54
N VAL A 26 -9.87 13.65 -1.77
CA VAL A 26 -9.30 12.69 -0.81
C VAL A 26 -7.85 12.98 -0.43
N ALA A 27 -7.14 13.77 -1.23
CA ALA A 27 -5.77 14.21 -0.91
C ALA A 27 -5.68 15.04 0.37
N SER A 28 -6.75 15.72 0.81
CA SER A 28 -6.74 16.43 2.12
C SER A 28 -6.88 15.48 3.31
N MET A 29 -7.42 14.28 3.11
CA MET A 29 -7.62 13.28 4.16
C MET A 29 -6.45 12.28 4.23
N LEU A 30 -6.05 11.75 3.08
CA LEU A 30 -5.05 10.69 2.96
C LEU A 30 -3.63 11.21 2.66
N GLY A 31 -3.53 12.50 2.31
CA GLY A 31 -2.31 13.08 1.79
C GLY A 31 -2.00 12.63 0.35
N SER A 32 -1.14 13.39 -0.31
CA SER A 32 -0.55 13.00 -1.60
C SER A 32 0.84 13.58 -1.73
N ALA A 33 1.85 12.71 -1.85
CA ALA A 33 3.23 13.12 -2.00
C ALA A 33 3.38 14.06 -3.21
N GLY A 34 4.04 15.21 -3.01
CA GLY A 34 4.24 16.24 -4.03
C GLY A 34 3.06 17.20 -4.25
N LEU A 35 1.95 17.06 -3.50
CA LEU A 35 0.73 17.88 -3.67
C LEU A 35 0.31 18.60 -2.36
N ALA A 36 1.28 19.03 -1.53
CA ALA A 36 0.99 19.61 -0.22
C ALA A 36 0.13 20.89 -0.29
N ASN A 37 0.42 21.78 -1.23
CA ASN A 37 -0.38 22.98 -1.50
C ASN A 37 -1.84 22.64 -1.89
N TYR A 38 -2.02 21.62 -2.72
CA TYR A 38 -3.33 21.13 -3.14
C TYR A 38 -4.08 20.49 -1.95
N ALA A 39 -3.42 19.63 -1.18
CA ALA A 39 -4.01 19.02 0.01
C ALA A 39 -4.46 20.08 1.02
N ALA A 40 -3.61 21.07 1.32
CA ALA A 40 -3.94 22.17 2.23
C ALA A 40 -5.12 23.02 1.73
N ALA A 41 -5.16 23.33 0.43
CA ALA A 41 -6.25 24.10 -0.16
C ALA A 41 -7.60 23.37 -0.10
N ASN A 42 -7.59 22.03 -0.20
CA ASN A 42 -8.78 21.19 -0.04
C ASN A 42 -9.18 21.04 1.44
N ALA A 43 -8.20 20.87 2.34
CA ALA A 43 -8.44 20.86 3.79
C ALA A 43 -9.10 22.17 4.27
N PHE A 44 -8.74 23.32 3.68
CA PHE A 44 -9.44 24.57 3.93
C PHE A 44 -10.92 24.52 3.52
N LEU A 45 -11.25 23.90 2.38
CA LEU A 45 -12.64 23.74 1.95
C LEU A 45 -13.41 22.85 2.93
N ASP A 46 -12.77 21.77 3.39
CA ASP A 46 -13.34 20.86 4.38
C ASP A 46 -13.68 21.63 5.67
N ALA A 47 -12.71 22.39 6.21
CA ALA A 47 -12.92 23.22 7.39
C ALA A 47 -13.97 24.31 7.18
N LEU A 48 -14.06 24.91 5.98
CA LEU A 48 -15.06 25.91 5.67
C LEU A 48 -16.48 25.34 5.67
N ALA A 49 -16.69 24.11 5.20
CA ALA A 49 -17.99 23.44 5.26
C ALA A 49 -18.44 23.23 6.72
N HIS A 50 -17.55 22.73 7.58
CA HIS A 50 -17.80 22.61 9.02
C HIS A 50 -18.08 23.97 9.68
N TYR A 51 -17.29 25.00 9.35
CA TYR A 51 -17.49 26.34 9.86
C TYR A 51 -18.86 26.91 9.48
N ARG A 52 -19.30 26.75 8.22
CA ARG A 52 -20.64 27.16 7.77
C ARG A 52 -21.74 26.45 8.56
N ARG A 53 -21.60 25.14 8.77
CA ARG A 53 -22.57 24.34 9.54
C ARG A 53 -22.66 24.80 10.99
N LEU A 54 -21.55 25.18 11.63
CA LEU A 54 -21.55 25.77 12.98
C LEU A 54 -22.31 27.10 13.06
N LEU A 55 -22.39 27.84 11.97
CA LEU A 55 -23.19 29.08 11.86
C LEU A 55 -24.66 28.81 11.49
N GLY A 56 -25.08 27.55 11.41
CA GLY A 56 -26.42 27.17 10.94
C GLY A 56 -26.62 27.36 9.43
N LEU A 57 -25.55 27.58 8.67
CA LEU A 57 -25.60 27.76 7.22
C LEU A 57 -25.37 26.42 6.50
N PRO A 58 -25.96 26.20 5.31
CA PRO A 58 -25.66 25.06 4.48
C PRO A 58 -24.16 24.97 4.18
N GLY A 59 -23.60 23.77 4.23
CA GLY A 59 -22.20 23.50 3.95
C GLY A 59 -21.93 22.02 3.83
N LEU A 60 -21.44 21.60 2.66
CA LEU A 60 -21.04 20.23 2.38
C LEU A 60 -19.71 20.25 1.61
N SER A 61 -18.64 19.69 2.19
CA SER A 61 -17.41 19.38 1.47
C SER A 61 -17.41 17.93 1.02
N ILE A 62 -17.10 17.68 -0.25
CA ILE A 62 -16.98 16.32 -0.77
C ILE A 62 -15.54 16.06 -1.18
N ASN A 63 -14.87 15.15 -0.49
CA ASN A 63 -13.50 14.74 -0.76
C ASN A 63 -13.50 13.69 -1.88
N TRP A 64 -13.46 14.15 -3.13
CA TRP A 64 -13.50 13.26 -4.29
C TRP A 64 -12.18 12.53 -4.52
N GLY A 65 -12.29 11.24 -4.86
CA GLY A 65 -11.25 10.46 -5.52
C GLY A 65 -11.03 10.92 -6.97
N PRO A 66 -10.10 10.29 -7.71
CA PRO A 66 -9.87 10.62 -9.10
C PRO A 66 -11.13 10.33 -9.95
N TRP A 67 -11.46 11.24 -10.86
CA TRP A 67 -12.51 11.03 -11.86
C TRP A 67 -11.85 10.57 -13.16
N SER A 68 -12.43 9.59 -13.85
CA SER A 68 -11.92 9.14 -15.15
C SER A 68 -12.20 10.21 -16.22
N MET A 69 -11.34 10.25 -17.25
CA MET A 69 -11.52 11.01 -18.49
C MET A 69 -11.67 12.54 -18.40
N VAL A 70 -11.76 13.13 -17.20
CA VAL A 70 -11.97 14.57 -16.99
C VAL A 70 -11.15 15.15 -15.83
N GLY A 71 -11.04 16.47 -15.78
CA GLY A 71 -10.42 17.21 -14.69
C GLY A 71 -8.93 16.94 -14.52
N MET A 72 -8.42 17.24 -13.31
CA MET A 72 -6.99 17.12 -12.97
C MET A 72 -6.45 15.70 -13.19
N ALA A 73 -7.30 14.67 -13.09
CA ALA A 73 -6.87 13.30 -13.31
C ALA A 73 -6.49 13.01 -14.76
N ARG A 74 -7.21 13.62 -15.72
CA ARG A 74 -6.80 13.60 -17.13
C ARG A 74 -5.49 14.34 -17.34
N ASP A 75 -5.33 15.52 -16.72
CA ASP A 75 -4.15 16.38 -16.91
C ASP A 75 -2.86 15.74 -16.35
N LEU A 76 -2.99 14.94 -15.28
CA LEU A 76 -1.88 14.18 -14.69
C LEU A 76 -1.48 12.94 -15.53
N GLY A 77 -2.35 12.49 -16.43
CA GLY A 77 -2.09 11.44 -17.42
C GLY A 77 -1.87 10.04 -16.86
N ILE A 78 -1.49 9.12 -17.76
CA ILE A 78 -1.38 7.66 -17.52
C ILE A 78 -0.47 7.32 -16.32
N LYS A 79 0.59 8.11 -16.09
CA LYS A 79 1.52 7.85 -14.97
C LYS A 79 0.83 8.01 -13.60
N ALA A 80 -0.10 8.95 -13.45
CA ALA A 80 -0.85 9.11 -12.21
C ALA A 80 -1.89 7.99 -12.05
N GLU A 81 -2.52 7.57 -13.15
CA GLU A 81 -3.47 6.46 -13.15
C GLU A 81 -2.81 5.13 -12.73
N VAL A 82 -1.61 4.83 -13.25
CA VAL A 82 -0.83 3.68 -12.82
C VAL A 82 -0.49 3.77 -11.32
N LYS A 83 -0.07 4.95 -10.84
CA LYS A 83 0.22 5.16 -9.41
C LYS A 83 -1.02 5.03 -8.52
N TRP A 84 -2.20 5.40 -8.98
CA TRP A 84 -3.43 5.16 -8.22
C TRP A 84 -3.78 3.69 -8.19
N ALA A 85 -3.66 3.00 -9.33
CA ALA A 85 -3.95 1.58 -9.45
C ALA A 85 -3.02 0.73 -8.56
N THR A 86 -1.73 1.07 -8.45
CA THR A 86 -0.79 0.39 -7.53
C THR A 86 -1.17 0.59 -6.07
N LYS A 87 -1.77 1.74 -5.73
CA LYS A 87 -2.29 2.06 -4.39
C LYS A 87 -3.72 1.58 -4.14
N GLY A 88 -4.32 0.85 -5.07
CA GLY A 88 -5.69 0.36 -4.96
C GLY A 88 -6.78 1.43 -5.13
N ILE A 89 -6.43 2.63 -5.63
CA ILE A 89 -7.39 3.70 -5.94
C ILE A 89 -7.83 3.55 -7.39
N LYS A 90 -9.14 3.56 -7.63
CA LYS A 90 -9.72 3.49 -8.98
C LYS A 90 -10.38 4.82 -9.36
N PRO A 91 -10.16 5.30 -10.60
CA PRO A 91 -10.93 6.42 -11.13
C PRO A 91 -12.42 6.09 -11.21
N MET A 92 -13.25 7.06 -10.85
CA MET A 92 -14.70 6.98 -10.92
C MET A 92 -15.21 7.69 -12.17
N GLU A 93 -16.19 7.10 -12.84
CA GLU A 93 -16.83 7.73 -13.99
C GLU A 93 -17.68 8.96 -13.57
N PRO A 94 -17.66 10.08 -14.31
CA PRO A 94 -18.37 11.30 -13.91
C PRO A 94 -19.86 11.10 -13.58
N HIS A 95 -20.57 10.25 -14.33
CA HIS A 95 -21.98 9.95 -14.07
C HIS A 95 -22.24 9.28 -12.72
N GLN A 96 -21.31 8.45 -12.23
CA GLN A 96 -21.39 7.82 -10.91
C GLN A 96 -21.16 8.87 -9.83
N ALA A 97 -20.18 9.76 -10.03
CA ALA A 97 -19.90 10.84 -9.09
C ALA A 97 -21.08 11.82 -8.98
N LEU A 98 -21.74 12.16 -10.09
CA LEU A 98 -22.95 12.99 -10.08
C LEU A 98 -24.12 12.30 -9.39
N SER A 99 -24.33 11.01 -9.62
CA SER A 99 -25.37 10.24 -8.92
C SER A 99 -25.11 10.21 -7.40
N ILE A 100 -23.84 10.12 -6.98
CA ILE A 100 -23.47 10.20 -5.56
C ILE A 100 -23.72 11.60 -5.01
N LEU A 101 -23.38 12.64 -5.76
CA LEU A 101 -23.66 14.03 -5.36
C LEU A 101 -25.16 14.22 -5.06
N GLU A 102 -26.03 13.78 -5.96
CA GLU A 102 -27.50 13.86 -5.77
C GLU A 102 -27.94 13.16 -4.47
N ASN A 103 -27.36 12.01 -4.15
CA ASN A 103 -27.65 11.27 -2.92
C ASN A 103 -27.06 11.92 -1.65
N LEU A 104 -26.05 12.77 -1.79
CA LEU A 104 -25.41 13.46 -0.66
C LEU A 104 -26.06 14.79 -0.32
N LEU A 105 -26.67 15.48 -1.30
CA LEU A 105 -27.36 16.75 -1.09
C LEU A 105 -28.39 16.74 0.05
N PRO A 106 -29.26 15.72 0.21
CA PRO A 106 -30.24 15.69 1.30
C PRO A 106 -29.67 15.23 2.64
N GLN A 107 -28.40 14.83 2.71
CA GLN A 107 -27.83 14.27 3.94
C GLN A 107 -27.33 15.35 4.91
N ASP A 108 -27.48 15.10 6.20
CA ASP A 108 -26.93 15.97 7.23
C ASP A 108 -25.46 15.65 7.54
N ALA A 109 -24.61 15.92 6.55
CA ALA A 109 -23.17 15.81 6.68
C ALA A 109 -22.49 17.12 6.29
N ALA A 110 -21.47 17.52 7.05
CA ALA A 110 -20.61 18.65 6.72
C ALA A 110 -19.49 18.25 5.73
N GLN A 111 -19.07 16.99 5.78
CA GLN A 111 -17.96 16.47 5.00
C GLN A 111 -18.14 14.98 4.69
N VAL A 112 -17.93 14.58 3.43
CA VAL A 112 -18.00 13.17 3.01
C VAL A 112 -16.86 12.84 2.05
N GLY A 113 -16.16 11.73 2.32
CA GLY A 113 -15.17 11.16 1.41
C GLY A 113 -15.81 10.23 0.39
N VAL A 114 -15.55 10.45 -0.90
CA VAL A 114 -16.07 9.62 -1.99
C VAL A 114 -14.94 9.15 -2.88
N THR A 115 -14.59 7.87 -2.77
CA THR A 115 -13.53 7.27 -3.58
C THR A 115 -13.77 5.79 -3.80
N GLN A 116 -13.33 5.30 -4.95
CA GLN A 116 -13.40 3.88 -5.27
C GLN A 116 -12.08 3.21 -4.87
N LEU A 117 -12.12 2.43 -3.79
CA LEU A 117 -10.95 1.78 -3.21
C LEU A 117 -11.04 0.26 -3.30
N ASN A 118 -9.93 -0.38 -3.65
CA ASN A 118 -9.66 -1.76 -3.30
C ASN A 118 -8.99 -1.76 -1.93
N TRP A 119 -9.78 -2.00 -0.88
CA TRP A 119 -9.29 -1.92 0.50
C TRP A 119 -8.11 -2.86 0.78
N SER A 120 -8.14 -4.10 0.29
CA SER A 120 -7.04 -5.05 0.48
C SER A 120 -5.72 -4.51 -0.09
N LYS A 121 -5.73 -3.94 -1.30
CA LYS A 121 -4.54 -3.31 -1.90
C LYS A 121 -4.17 -2.00 -1.21
N PHE A 122 -5.17 -1.19 -0.87
CA PHE A 122 -4.95 0.10 -0.23
C PHE A 122 -4.25 -0.08 1.13
N LEU A 123 -4.70 -1.07 1.92
CA LEU A 123 -4.16 -1.36 3.24
C LEU A 123 -2.76 -1.97 3.22
N GLN A 124 -2.36 -2.65 2.15
CA GLN A 124 -0.99 -3.16 1.97
C GLN A 124 0.08 -2.07 1.93
N GLN A 125 -0.32 -0.80 1.72
CA GLN A 125 0.59 0.34 1.79
C GLN A 125 1.05 0.67 3.22
N PHE A 126 0.32 0.20 4.23
CA PHE A 126 0.69 0.37 5.63
C PHE A 126 1.50 -0.84 6.09
N SER A 127 2.55 -0.59 6.88
CA SER A 127 3.28 -1.67 7.54
C SER A 127 2.40 -2.26 8.63
N GLY A 128 2.24 -3.58 8.64
CA GLY A 128 1.23 -4.32 9.43
C GLY A 128 1.27 -4.17 10.96
N SER A 129 2.05 -3.23 11.49
CA SER A 129 2.16 -2.94 12.92
C SER A 129 1.35 -1.72 13.35
N SER A 130 0.87 -0.87 12.44
CA SER A 130 -0.01 0.25 12.80
C SER A 130 -0.74 0.84 11.57
N TYR A 131 -2.06 0.68 11.55
CA TYR A 131 -2.93 1.42 10.64
C TYR A 131 -3.25 2.79 11.23
N PRO A 132 -3.31 3.87 10.42
CA PRO A 132 -3.87 5.14 10.89
C PRO A 132 -5.26 4.92 11.48
N SER A 133 -5.60 5.60 12.59
CA SER A 133 -6.91 5.43 13.25
C SER A 133 -8.07 5.57 12.27
N PHE A 134 -7.96 6.49 11.31
CA PHE A 134 -8.93 6.73 10.24
C PHE A 134 -9.31 5.47 9.43
N VAL A 135 -8.40 4.51 9.24
CA VAL A 135 -8.67 3.28 8.46
C VAL A 135 -8.62 2.01 9.30
N SER A 136 -8.44 2.13 10.62
CA SER A 136 -8.22 0.99 11.51
C SER A 136 -9.42 0.03 11.57
N GLU A 137 -10.63 0.55 11.69
CA GLU A 137 -11.87 -0.26 11.70
C GLU A 137 -12.06 -1.02 10.37
N ILE A 138 -11.80 -0.35 9.24
CA ILE A 138 -11.87 -0.96 7.92
C ILE A 138 -10.79 -2.04 7.76
N ALA A 139 -9.58 -1.78 8.27
CA ALA A 139 -8.49 -2.73 8.24
C ALA A 139 -8.85 -4.01 9.01
N GLN A 140 -9.45 -3.87 10.19
CA GLN A 140 -9.92 -5.00 10.98
C GLN A 140 -10.97 -5.83 10.21
N GLN A 141 -12.00 -5.18 9.66
CA GLN A 141 -13.04 -5.87 8.88
C GLN A 141 -12.46 -6.61 7.66
N VAL A 142 -11.53 -6.01 6.93
CA VAL A 142 -10.88 -6.64 5.77
C VAL A 142 -10.04 -7.83 6.22
N GLN A 143 -9.36 -7.75 7.36
CA GLN A 143 -8.57 -8.85 7.91
C GLN A 143 -9.47 -10.02 8.32
N GLU A 144 -10.58 -9.76 9.00
CA GLU A 144 -11.58 -10.78 9.38
C GLU A 144 -12.16 -11.49 8.15
N LEU A 145 -12.53 -10.73 7.12
CA LEU A 145 -13.02 -11.28 5.85
C LEU A 145 -11.95 -12.12 5.13
N THR A 146 -10.70 -11.70 5.19
CA THR A 146 -9.59 -12.43 4.56
C THR A 146 -9.34 -13.75 5.26
N ILE A 147 -9.31 -13.76 6.60
CA ILE A 147 -9.15 -14.99 7.41
C ILE A 147 -10.29 -15.97 7.14
N ALA A 148 -11.54 -15.50 7.08
CA ALA A 148 -12.70 -16.34 6.76
C ALA A 148 -12.60 -16.98 5.36
N GLN A 149 -12.06 -16.26 4.38
CA GLN A 149 -11.84 -16.77 3.02
C GLN A 149 -10.64 -17.73 2.94
N GLU A 150 -9.57 -17.48 3.70
CA GLU A 150 -8.40 -18.36 3.78
C GLU A 150 -8.71 -19.70 4.45
N GLN A 151 -9.63 -19.72 5.41
CA GLN A 151 -10.11 -20.97 6.02
C GLN A 151 -10.91 -21.87 5.06
N GLN A 152 -11.43 -21.31 3.96
CA GLN A 152 -12.19 -22.05 2.95
C GLN A 152 -11.36 -22.45 1.71
N LYS A 153 -10.21 -21.80 1.48
CA LYS A 153 -9.28 -22.20 0.41
C LYS A 153 -8.38 -23.33 0.90
N VAL A 154 -8.21 -24.34 0.04
CA VAL A 154 -7.12 -25.32 0.19
C VAL A 154 -5.81 -24.54 0.33
N LYS A 155 -5.20 -24.59 1.52
CA LYS A 155 -3.90 -23.97 1.80
C LYS A 155 -2.88 -24.57 0.84
N LEU A 156 -2.57 -23.87 -0.24
CA LEU A 156 -1.32 -24.09 -0.95
C LEU A 156 -0.20 -23.81 0.06
N PRO A 157 0.83 -24.67 0.17
CA PRO A 157 1.92 -24.43 1.10
C PRO A 157 2.54 -23.05 0.82
N PRO A 158 2.86 -22.26 1.86
CA PRO A 158 3.68 -21.05 1.73
C PRO A 158 4.84 -21.28 0.76
N LEU A 159 5.19 -20.30 -0.05
CA LEU A 159 6.27 -20.42 -1.06
C LEU A 159 7.56 -20.98 -0.43
N LEU A 160 7.86 -20.56 0.81
CA LEU A 160 8.99 -21.07 1.59
C LEU A 160 8.91 -22.58 1.87
N ASP A 161 7.72 -23.12 2.14
CA ASP A 161 7.50 -24.56 2.36
C ASP A 161 7.60 -25.35 1.05
N GLN A 162 7.17 -24.78 -0.07
CA GLN A 162 7.39 -25.36 -1.40
C GLN A 162 8.88 -25.39 -1.74
N ILE A 163 9.61 -24.32 -1.41
CA ILE A 163 11.07 -24.26 -1.64
C ILE A 163 11.80 -25.27 -0.75
N LYS A 164 11.37 -25.46 0.51
CA LYS A 164 11.93 -26.45 1.42
C LYS A 164 11.66 -27.90 0.98
N ALA A 165 10.56 -28.15 0.27
CA ALA A 165 10.12 -29.49 -0.14
C ALA A 165 10.67 -29.96 -1.51
N ASN A 166 11.15 -29.05 -2.35
CA ASN A 166 11.59 -29.34 -3.72
C ASN A 166 13.11 -29.45 -3.85
N SER A 167 13.58 -30.04 -4.95
CA SER A 167 15.01 -30.13 -5.27
C SER A 167 15.61 -28.77 -5.65
N GLN A 168 16.93 -28.63 -5.57
CA GLN A 168 17.64 -27.37 -5.84
C GLN A 168 17.37 -26.81 -7.26
N GLU A 169 17.26 -27.68 -8.28
CA GLU A 169 16.92 -27.29 -9.66
C GLU A 169 15.47 -26.81 -9.78
N GLN A 170 14.52 -27.47 -9.11
CA GLN A 170 13.11 -27.08 -9.09
C GLN A 170 12.93 -25.73 -8.37
N ASN A 171 13.68 -25.51 -7.29
CA ASN A 171 13.67 -24.26 -6.53
C ASN A 171 14.16 -23.06 -7.34
N GLN A 172 15.18 -23.23 -8.18
CA GLN A 172 15.64 -22.15 -9.06
C GLN A 172 14.56 -21.72 -10.06
N SER A 173 13.87 -22.68 -10.68
CA SER A 173 12.78 -22.37 -11.63
C SER A 173 11.60 -21.68 -10.95
N LEU A 174 11.22 -22.15 -9.75
CA LEU A 174 10.19 -21.54 -8.91
C LEU A 174 10.55 -20.11 -8.50
N LEU A 175 11.79 -19.89 -8.02
CA LEU A 175 12.27 -18.57 -7.60
C LEU A 175 12.37 -17.60 -8.77
N ILE A 176 12.84 -18.03 -9.95
CA ILE A 176 12.87 -17.18 -11.15
C ILE A 176 11.45 -16.74 -11.52
N THR A 177 10.51 -17.68 -11.54
CA THR A 177 9.11 -17.40 -11.87
C THR A 177 8.52 -16.38 -10.91
N TYR A 178 8.70 -16.62 -9.60
CA TYR A 178 8.22 -15.74 -8.55
C TYR A 178 8.85 -14.34 -8.61
N LEU A 179 10.19 -14.24 -8.69
CA LEU A 179 10.89 -12.96 -8.76
C LEU A 179 10.49 -12.18 -10.03
N ARG A 180 10.31 -12.88 -11.16
CA ARG A 180 9.84 -12.28 -12.40
C ARG A 180 8.43 -11.69 -12.25
N GLU A 181 7.53 -12.37 -11.55
CA GLU A 181 6.20 -11.82 -11.24
C GLU A 181 6.26 -10.58 -10.35
N GLN A 182 7.08 -10.60 -9.30
CA GLN A 182 7.18 -9.47 -8.37
C GLN A 182 7.79 -8.24 -9.03
N ILE A 183 8.82 -8.43 -9.86
CA ILE A 183 9.47 -7.37 -10.63
C ILE A 183 8.52 -6.83 -11.71
N ALA A 184 7.76 -7.70 -12.38
CA ALA A 184 6.75 -7.28 -13.36
C ALA A 184 5.68 -6.38 -12.72
N LYS A 185 5.21 -6.75 -11.53
CA LYS A 185 4.26 -5.94 -10.75
C LYS A 185 4.84 -4.59 -10.36
N ALA A 186 6.11 -4.53 -9.95
CA ALA A 186 6.77 -3.29 -9.57
C ALA A 186 6.94 -2.34 -10.78
N LEU A 187 7.32 -2.88 -11.94
CA LEU A 187 7.52 -2.12 -13.18
C LEU A 187 6.22 -1.83 -13.95
N GLY A 188 5.09 -2.41 -13.54
CA GLY A 188 3.82 -2.28 -14.25
C GLY A 188 3.82 -2.93 -15.64
N THR A 189 4.59 -4.01 -15.81
CA THR A 189 4.74 -4.74 -17.09
C THR A 189 4.28 -6.20 -16.96
N THR A 190 4.32 -6.95 -18.07
CA THR A 190 4.04 -8.40 -18.07
C THR A 190 5.32 -9.20 -17.87
N THR A 191 5.18 -10.41 -17.32
CA THR A 191 6.34 -11.27 -17.08
C THR A 191 7.04 -11.69 -18.39
N SER A 192 6.30 -11.78 -19.51
CA SER A 192 6.83 -12.10 -20.84
C SER A 192 7.69 -10.99 -21.45
N ALA A 193 7.48 -9.75 -21.04
CA ALA A 193 8.24 -8.59 -21.52
C ALA A 193 9.54 -8.35 -20.72
N LEU A 194 9.77 -9.09 -19.62
CA LEU A 194 10.96 -8.94 -18.79
C LEU A 194 12.13 -9.76 -19.32
N ASN A 195 13.24 -9.08 -19.59
CA ASN A 195 14.53 -9.73 -19.78
C ASN A 195 15.13 -10.09 -18.41
N ILE A 196 15.26 -11.39 -18.15
CA ILE A 196 15.75 -11.92 -16.86
C ILE A 196 17.26 -11.71 -16.63
N ILE A 197 18.02 -11.41 -17.68
CA ILE A 197 19.48 -11.23 -17.64
C ILE A 197 19.85 -9.74 -17.55
N GLN A 198 18.93 -8.83 -17.93
CA GLN A 198 19.21 -7.41 -17.93
C GLN A 198 19.23 -6.84 -16.49
N PRO A 199 20.15 -5.90 -16.19
CA PRO A 199 20.17 -5.17 -14.92
C PRO A 199 18.84 -4.45 -14.66
N LEU A 200 18.25 -4.66 -13.48
CA LEU A 200 16.94 -4.12 -13.14
C LEU A 200 16.89 -2.59 -13.09
N ASN A 201 18.00 -1.93 -12.74
CA ASN A 201 18.11 -0.47 -12.76
C ASN A 201 18.00 0.12 -14.18
N GLN A 202 18.43 -0.63 -15.21
CA GLN A 202 18.28 -0.25 -16.63
C GLN A 202 16.86 -0.50 -17.15
N MET A 203 16.05 -1.30 -16.43
CA MET A 203 14.66 -1.58 -16.76
C MET A 203 13.68 -0.58 -16.12
N GLY A 204 14.20 0.45 -15.44
CA GLY A 204 13.40 1.50 -14.80
C GLY A 204 12.99 1.22 -13.36
N LEU A 205 13.63 0.24 -12.69
CA LEU A 205 13.40 -0.01 -11.27
C LEU A 205 14.00 1.14 -10.45
N ASP A 206 13.15 1.98 -9.85
CA ASP A 206 13.55 3.13 -9.04
C ASP A 206 13.75 2.79 -7.54
N SER A 207 14.29 3.73 -6.76
CA SER A 207 14.59 3.53 -5.35
C SER A 207 13.36 3.21 -4.48
N LEU A 208 12.17 3.68 -4.85
CA LEU A 208 10.94 3.38 -4.09
C LEU A 208 10.46 1.96 -4.40
N MET A 209 10.45 1.59 -5.68
CA MET A 209 10.12 0.23 -6.14
C MET A 209 11.04 -0.82 -5.50
N VAL A 210 12.33 -0.51 -5.36
CA VAL A 210 13.31 -1.39 -4.69
C VAL A 210 12.93 -1.63 -3.23
N VAL A 211 12.52 -0.58 -2.49
CA VAL A 211 12.13 -0.72 -1.08
C VAL A 211 10.86 -1.55 -0.94
N GLU A 212 9.87 -1.34 -1.81
CA GLU A 212 8.63 -2.13 -1.83
C GLU A 212 8.92 -3.61 -2.15
N LEU A 213 9.72 -3.88 -3.18
CA LEU A 213 10.13 -5.23 -3.57
C LEU A 213 10.89 -5.92 -2.44
N LYS A 214 11.88 -5.24 -1.84
CA LYS A 214 12.64 -5.76 -0.70
C LYS A 214 11.73 -6.13 0.47
N ASN A 215 10.81 -5.25 0.85
CA ASN A 215 9.91 -5.49 1.97
C ASN A 215 9.02 -6.71 1.71
N ARG A 216 8.53 -6.89 0.48
CA ARG A 216 7.72 -8.05 0.11
C ARG A 216 8.52 -9.36 0.14
N LEU A 217 9.73 -9.36 -0.44
CA LEU A 217 10.62 -10.53 -0.39
C LEU A 217 10.97 -10.91 1.04
N ARG A 218 11.21 -9.93 1.93
CA ARG A 218 11.45 -10.19 3.35
C ARG A 218 10.25 -10.85 4.03
N THR A 219 9.03 -10.41 3.74
CA THR A 219 7.81 -10.96 4.34
C THR A 219 7.53 -12.39 3.86
N GLU A 220 7.73 -12.67 2.57
CA GLU A 220 7.34 -13.96 1.98
C GLU A 220 8.43 -15.04 2.03
N LEU A 221 9.70 -14.64 2.05
CA LEU A 221 10.86 -15.54 2.02
C LEU A 221 11.73 -15.45 3.28
N GLU A 222 11.39 -14.59 4.24
CA GLU A 222 12.14 -14.39 5.50
C GLU A 222 13.61 -13.98 5.31
N ILE A 223 13.97 -13.43 4.14
CA ILE A 223 15.33 -13.00 3.81
C ILE A 223 15.49 -11.48 3.79
N ASN A 224 16.68 -10.99 4.14
CA ASN A 224 17.01 -9.58 4.05
C ASN A 224 17.97 -9.33 2.88
N ILE A 225 17.49 -8.65 1.84
CA ILE A 225 18.34 -8.26 0.70
C ILE A 225 18.86 -6.84 0.93
N PRO A 226 20.19 -6.62 0.96
CA PRO A 226 20.77 -5.28 1.06
C PRO A 226 20.33 -4.40 -0.13
N ILE A 227 20.00 -3.13 0.14
CA ILE A 227 19.54 -2.22 -0.92
C ILE A 227 20.63 -1.95 -1.97
N THR A 228 21.89 -2.00 -1.53
CA THR A 228 23.08 -1.85 -2.39
C THR A 228 23.08 -2.84 -3.55
N LYS A 229 22.61 -4.08 -3.34
CA LYS A 229 22.52 -5.08 -4.41
C LYS A 229 21.61 -4.66 -5.56
N PHE A 230 20.53 -3.93 -5.28
CA PHE A 230 19.66 -3.41 -6.32
C PHE A 230 20.28 -2.20 -7.04
N LEU A 231 21.07 -1.40 -6.30
CA LEU A 231 21.80 -0.25 -6.86
C LEU A 231 22.95 -0.70 -7.78
N ASP A 232 23.59 -1.84 -7.47
CA ASP A 232 24.70 -2.42 -8.22
C ASP A 232 24.28 -3.00 -9.60
N GLY A 233 22.99 -2.95 -9.96
CA GLY A 233 22.50 -3.43 -11.25
C GLY A 233 22.31 -4.94 -11.35
N VAL A 234 21.74 -5.55 -10.31
CA VAL A 234 21.40 -6.98 -10.28
C VAL A 234 20.36 -7.35 -11.35
N SER A 235 20.50 -8.52 -11.97
CA SER A 235 19.48 -9.11 -12.86
C SER A 235 18.51 -10.03 -12.09
N VAL A 236 17.43 -10.51 -12.73
CA VAL A 236 16.51 -11.48 -12.10
C VAL A 236 17.25 -12.79 -11.78
N VAL A 237 18.16 -13.22 -12.67
CA VAL A 237 18.97 -14.43 -12.48
C VAL A 237 19.92 -14.26 -11.29
N ASP A 238 20.62 -13.13 -11.19
CA ASP A 238 21.54 -12.85 -10.09
C ASP A 238 20.81 -12.75 -8.75
N LEU A 239 19.63 -12.13 -8.75
CA LEU A 239 18.78 -12.04 -7.57
C LEU A 239 18.28 -13.43 -7.15
N THR A 240 17.90 -14.28 -8.10
CA THR A 240 17.51 -15.68 -7.84
C THR A 240 18.65 -16.45 -7.18
N LYS A 241 19.88 -16.29 -7.70
CA LYS A 241 21.06 -16.94 -7.13
C LYS A 241 21.31 -16.49 -5.70
N PHE A 242 21.29 -15.18 -5.45
CA PHE A 242 21.46 -14.61 -4.11
C PHE A 242 20.39 -15.10 -3.12
N VAL A 243 19.11 -15.09 -3.54
CA VAL A 243 17.99 -15.59 -2.74
C VAL A 243 18.16 -17.08 -2.43
N SER A 244 18.58 -17.87 -3.42
CA SER A 244 18.84 -19.30 -3.23
C SER A 244 19.96 -19.52 -2.22
N GLU A 245 21.10 -18.83 -2.37
CA GLU A 245 22.23 -18.91 -1.44
C GLU A 245 21.80 -18.60 0.00
N GLN A 246 21.06 -17.50 0.21
CA GLN A 246 20.55 -17.14 1.54
C GLN A 246 19.58 -18.17 2.12
N LEU A 247 18.68 -18.74 1.32
CA LEU A 247 17.72 -19.75 1.78
C LEU A 247 18.38 -21.09 2.12
N PHE A 248 19.48 -21.45 1.46
CA PHE A 248 20.19 -22.72 1.67
C PHE A 248 21.39 -22.61 2.63
N GLU A 249 22.00 -21.43 2.82
CA GLU A 249 23.00 -21.17 3.87
C GLU A 249 22.36 -21.16 5.27
N VAL A 250 21.12 -20.68 5.41
CA VAL A 250 20.39 -20.74 6.68
C VAL A 250 20.07 -22.19 7.10
N ASN A 251 20.00 -23.12 6.14
CA ASN A 251 19.71 -24.54 6.40
C ASN A 251 20.96 -25.40 6.70
N SER A 252 22.17 -24.93 6.41
CA SER A 252 23.40 -25.69 6.70
C SER A 252 23.90 -25.51 8.14
N ILE A 253 23.46 -24.46 8.86
CA ILE A 253 23.84 -24.23 10.27
C ILE A 253 22.96 -25.06 11.25
N SER A 254 21.78 -25.51 10.82
CA SER A 254 20.83 -26.25 11.69
C SER A 254 21.02 -27.78 11.72
N LYS A 255 22.08 -28.32 11.07
CA LYS A 255 22.39 -29.76 11.05
C LYS A 255 23.80 -30.08 11.58
N ALA A 256 24.17 -29.53 12.74
CA ALA A 256 25.26 -30.11 13.53
C ALA A 256 24.66 -31.02 14.62
N PRO A 257 24.95 -32.32 14.67
CA PRO A 257 24.58 -33.16 15.80
C PRO A 257 25.36 -32.70 17.03
N LEU A 258 24.66 -32.38 18.13
CA LEU A 258 25.26 -32.18 19.44
C LEU A 258 26.04 -33.44 19.82
N ALA A 259 27.37 -33.34 19.81
CA ALA A 259 28.24 -34.35 20.37
C ALA A 259 27.99 -34.43 21.89
N THR A 260 27.49 -35.58 22.34
CA THR A 260 27.29 -35.92 23.74
C THR A 260 28.66 -35.92 24.43
N THR A 261 28.99 -34.84 25.14
CA THR A 261 30.15 -34.83 26.04
C THR A 261 29.67 -35.31 27.39
N THR A 262 29.95 -36.57 27.69
CA THR A 262 29.95 -37.13 29.04
C THR A 262 31.06 -36.43 29.84
N ALA A 263 30.67 -35.62 30.82
CA ALA A 263 31.58 -35.12 31.84
C ALA A 263 30.97 -35.33 33.22
N SER A 264 31.80 -35.93 34.06
CA SER A 264 31.61 -36.43 35.41
C SER A 264 31.13 -35.39 36.42
N ASN A 265 30.33 -35.88 37.36
CA ASN A 265 30.15 -35.36 38.73
C ASN A 265 31.39 -34.67 39.30
N GLN A 266 31.23 -33.43 39.76
CA GLN A 266 31.71 -33.01 41.07
C GLN A 266 30.97 -31.75 41.56
N ASN A 267 30.49 -31.85 42.79
CA ASN A 267 29.79 -30.84 43.58
C ASN A 267 30.53 -29.49 43.63
N ASN A 268 29.76 -28.39 43.64
CA ASN A 268 29.87 -27.35 44.67
C ASN A 268 28.70 -26.37 44.57
N TRP A 269 27.83 -26.42 45.57
CA TRP A 269 26.84 -25.38 45.87
C TRP A 269 27.52 -24.21 46.56
N ILE A 270 27.12 -22.98 46.24
CA ILE A 270 27.10 -21.85 47.20
C ILE A 270 25.88 -20.97 46.88
N GLU A 271 25.00 -20.82 47.88
CA GLU A 271 23.90 -19.85 47.97
C GLU A 271 24.45 -18.44 48.24
N GLY A 272 23.71 -17.42 47.80
CA GLY A 272 23.88 -16.05 48.25
C GLY A 272 22.69 -15.18 47.85
N GLU A 273 21.82 -14.88 48.82
CA GLU A 273 20.84 -13.79 48.75
C GLU A 273 21.51 -12.47 49.17
N LEU A 274 21.24 -11.41 48.41
CA LEU A 274 20.79 -10.09 48.87
C LEU A 274 20.10 -9.37 47.71
#